data_AF-A0A969A0B0-F1
#
_entry.id   AF-A0A969A0B0-F1
#
_cell.length_a   1.000
_cell.length_b   1.000
_cell.length_c   1.000
_cell.angle_alpha   90.00
_cell.angle_beta   90.00
_cell.angle_gamma   90.00
#
_symmetry.space_group_name_H-M   'P 1'
#
loop_
_entity.id
_entity.type
_entity.pdbx_description
1 polymer ?
#
loop_
_entity_poly.entity_id
_entity_poly.type
_entity_poly.pdbx_seq_one_letter_code
_entity_poly.pdbx_strand_id
1 'polypeptide(L)'
;MDTLTYFLPQVWFGILALFLFLYVMLDGFDLGVGILSLTSSSEERRGILMTSLSNVWDANETWLVLMGGSLFGAFPLAYGTILSALYIPIFIMLFGIIFRAVAFEFREQSNRKFFWNTAFGAGSFVVATGQGLALGGVLAGIPVDSAGHFTGSTWGWLNLPSVLVTLTLIQGYVLIGSTYLVWKTEGELQQTHYRTAKLAAITTLTGAILITIATPIFYEYARTRLFQAPQVYIFAAIPVLGILLITLLLRSLNRKEERWPFILTILLFLLTFVGLALVVFPYIIPTKITIYQAAADPSALVFMLIFVGGLIPVMLFYNLYQYIVFRGKVTSGPYGGE
;
A
#
# COMPACT_ATOMS: atom_id res chain seq x y z
N MET A 1 -6.88 -34.72 9.07
CA MET A 1 -7.06 -33.45 9.82
C MET A 1 -5.83 -32.57 9.70
N ASP A 2 -4.63 -33.13 9.89
CA ASP A 2 -3.36 -32.38 9.84
C ASP A 2 -3.13 -31.60 8.54
N THR A 3 -3.47 -32.16 7.37
CA THR A 3 -3.32 -31.47 6.09
C THR A 3 -4.10 -30.15 6.03
N LEU A 4 -5.31 -30.11 6.59
CA LEU A 4 -6.12 -28.88 6.64
C LEU A 4 -5.53 -27.86 7.62
N THR A 5 -5.01 -28.33 8.76
CA THR A 5 -4.34 -27.49 9.76
C THR A 5 -3.10 -26.80 9.21
N TYR A 6 -2.40 -27.39 8.25
CA TYR A 6 -1.27 -26.73 7.56
C TYR A 6 -1.69 -25.94 6.33
N PHE A 7 -2.64 -26.43 5.53
CA PHE A 7 -3.03 -25.81 4.27
C PHE A 7 -3.86 -24.53 4.47
N LEU A 8 -4.82 -24.54 5.42
CA LEU A 8 -5.71 -23.39 5.62
C LEU A 8 -4.96 -22.12 6.05
N PRO A 9 -3.99 -22.15 7.00
CA PRO A 9 -3.20 -20.96 7.32
C PRO A 9 -2.42 -20.42 6.13
N GLN A 10 -1.93 -21.27 5.22
CA GLN A 10 -1.24 -20.82 4.01
C GLN A 10 -2.18 -20.13 3.03
N VAL A 11 -3.38 -20.70 2.82
CA VAL A 11 -4.43 -20.08 2.00
C VAL A 11 -4.82 -18.72 2.56
N TRP A 12 -5.08 -18.64 3.86
CA TRP A 12 -5.45 -17.39 4.52
C TRP A 12 -4.32 -16.35 4.52
N PHE A 13 -3.07 -16.79 4.69
CA PHE A 13 -1.93 -15.90 4.52
C PHE A 13 -1.86 -15.35 3.08
N GLY A 14 -2.13 -16.17 2.07
CA GLY A 14 -2.23 -15.73 0.68
C GLY A 14 -3.37 -14.75 0.43
N ILE A 15 -4.55 -14.98 1.03
CA ILE A 15 -5.70 -14.06 0.95
C ILE A 15 -5.37 -12.71 1.61
N LEU A 16 -4.78 -12.71 2.79
CA LEU A 16 -4.36 -11.47 3.46
C LEU A 16 -3.28 -10.73 2.68
N ALA A 17 -2.32 -11.47 2.10
CA ALA A 17 -1.31 -10.88 1.22
C ALA A 17 -1.96 -10.24 -0.02
N LEU A 18 -2.96 -10.89 -0.62
CA LEU A 18 -3.73 -10.32 -1.72
C LEU A 18 -4.46 -9.04 -1.31
N PHE A 19 -5.16 -9.03 -0.17
CA PHE A 19 -5.88 -7.85 0.32
C PHE A 19 -4.94 -6.69 0.62
N LEU A 20 -3.82 -6.96 1.29
CA LEU A 20 -2.81 -5.94 1.56
C LEU A 20 -2.20 -5.42 0.26
N PHE A 21 -1.90 -6.28 -0.71
CA PHE A 21 -1.38 -5.86 -2.01
C PHE A 21 -2.37 -4.97 -2.76
N LEU A 22 -3.64 -5.39 -2.85
CA LEU A 22 -4.69 -4.61 -3.51
C LEU A 22 -4.90 -3.28 -2.81
N TYR A 23 -4.91 -3.24 -1.48
CA TYR A 23 -4.98 -1.99 -0.72
C TYR A 23 -3.79 -1.07 -1.03
N VAL A 24 -2.56 -1.55 -0.85
CA VAL A 24 -1.33 -0.78 -1.13
C VAL A 24 -1.29 -0.28 -2.57
N MET A 25 -1.83 -1.04 -3.51
CA MET A 25 -1.78 -0.68 -4.92
C MET A 25 -2.86 0.29 -5.33
N LEU A 26 -4.10 0.00 -4.96
CA LEU A 26 -5.25 0.77 -5.37
C LEU A 26 -5.36 2.05 -4.56
N ASP A 27 -5.34 1.95 -3.23
CA ASP A 27 -5.36 3.14 -2.38
C ASP A 27 -4.03 3.90 -2.43
N GLY A 28 -2.91 3.21 -2.75
CA GLY A 28 -1.61 3.86 -2.88
C GLY A 28 -1.55 4.94 -3.97
N PHE A 29 -2.27 4.77 -5.09
CA PHE A 29 -2.37 5.82 -6.09
C PHE A 29 -3.33 6.94 -5.65
N ASP A 30 -4.43 6.62 -4.97
CA ASP A 30 -5.35 7.63 -4.41
C ASP A 30 -4.61 8.53 -3.42
N LEU A 31 -3.85 7.92 -2.51
CA LEU A 31 -2.99 8.62 -1.55
C LEU A 31 -1.92 9.46 -2.24
N GLY A 32 -1.30 8.91 -3.30
CA GLY A 32 -0.34 9.62 -4.13
C GLY A 32 -0.92 10.87 -4.79
N VAL A 33 -2.10 10.75 -5.40
CA VAL A 33 -2.83 11.87 -6.00
C VAL A 33 -3.23 12.90 -4.92
N GLY A 34 -3.64 12.43 -3.75
CA GLY A 34 -3.91 13.28 -2.59
C GLY A 34 -2.70 14.11 -2.17
N ILE A 35 -1.53 13.50 -2.02
CA ILE A 35 -0.29 14.21 -1.69
C ILE A 35 0.07 15.23 -2.79
N LEU A 36 -0.08 14.85 -4.06
CA LEU A 36 0.15 15.74 -5.20
C LEU A 36 -0.81 16.93 -5.24
N SER A 37 -2.02 16.80 -4.69
CA SER A 37 -2.97 17.91 -4.60
C SER A 37 -2.48 19.05 -3.71
N LEU A 38 -1.64 18.77 -2.69
CA LEU A 38 -1.06 19.81 -1.83
C LEU A 38 -0.14 20.75 -2.62
N THR A 39 0.63 20.19 -3.55
CA THR A 39 1.65 20.92 -4.34
C THR A 39 1.13 21.45 -5.68
N SER A 40 -0.15 21.22 -5.99
CA SER A 40 -0.77 21.71 -7.22
C SER A 40 -0.84 23.25 -7.26
N SER A 41 -0.71 23.86 -8.43
CA SER A 41 -0.56 25.32 -8.56
C SER A 41 -1.87 26.10 -8.52
N SER A 42 -3.00 25.49 -8.88
CA SER A 42 -4.32 26.16 -8.93
C SER A 42 -5.42 25.32 -8.28
N GLU A 43 -6.54 25.96 -7.95
CA GLU A 43 -7.74 25.26 -7.44
C GLU A 43 -8.34 24.35 -8.52
N GLU A 44 -8.41 24.82 -9.76
CA GLU A 44 -8.90 24.04 -10.90
C GLU A 44 -8.12 22.74 -11.09
N ARG A 45 -6.78 22.81 -11.06
CA ARG A 45 -5.93 21.62 -11.17
C ARG A 45 -6.20 20.66 -10.00
N ARG A 46 -6.37 21.17 -8.77
CA ARG A 46 -6.74 20.34 -7.61
C ARG A 46 -8.10 19.66 -7.81
N GLY A 47 -9.07 20.39 -8.37
CA GLY A 47 -10.38 19.85 -8.73
C GLY A 47 -10.28 18.68 -9.71
N ILE A 48 -9.46 18.79 -10.75
CA ILE A 48 -9.21 17.71 -11.72
C ILE A 48 -8.59 16.49 -11.02
N LEU A 49 -7.60 16.70 -10.14
CA LEU A 49 -6.98 15.61 -9.39
C LEU A 49 -7.99 14.86 -8.52
N MET A 50 -8.80 15.57 -7.75
CA MET A 50 -9.83 14.95 -6.90
C MET A 50 -10.90 14.24 -7.74
N THR A 51 -11.38 14.88 -8.80
CA THR A 51 -12.38 14.29 -9.72
C THR A 51 -11.87 13.00 -10.38
N SER A 52 -10.56 12.87 -10.58
CA SER A 52 -9.97 11.64 -11.13
C SER A 52 -10.11 10.41 -10.24
N LEU A 53 -10.46 10.59 -8.96
CA LEU A 53 -10.59 9.49 -7.99
C LEU A 53 -12.04 9.20 -7.59
N SER A 54 -12.99 10.09 -7.91
CA SER A 54 -14.35 10.08 -7.33
C SER A 54 -15.09 8.76 -7.50
N ASN A 55 -14.84 8.02 -8.58
CA ASN A 55 -15.53 6.77 -8.89
C ASN A 55 -14.82 5.50 -8.39
N VAL A 56 -13.62 5.62 -7.80
CA VAL A 56 -12.78 4.45 -7.45
C VAL A 56 -12.31 4.43 -5.99
N TRP A 57 -12.20 5.59 -5.32
CA TRP A 57 -11.58 5.68 -4.00
C TRP A 57 -12.29 4.84 -2.92
N ASP A 58 -13.62 4.89 -2.86
CA ASP A 58 -14.42 4.10 -1.90
C ASP A 58 -14.20 2.58 -2.06
N ALA A 59 -14.11 2.12 -3.31
CA ALA A 59 -13.86 0.71 -3.61
C ALA A 59 -12.44 0.29 -3.19
N ASN A 60 -11.48 1.19 -3.29
CA ASN A 60 -10.09 0.95 -2.93
C ASN A 60 -9.90 0.83 -1.41
N GLU A 61 -10.57 1.66 -0.61
CA GLU A 61 -10.52 1.59 0.86
C GLU A 61 -11.10 0.28 1.43
N THR A 62 -12.05 -0.34 0.72
CA THR A 62 -12.71 -1.58 1.15
C THR A 62 -11.70 -2.72 1.41
N TRP A 63 -10.60 -2.77 0.66
CA TRP A 63 -9.57 -3.80 0.83
C TRP A 63 -8.88 -3.75 2.20
N LEU A 64 -8.72 -2.56 2.79
CA LEU A 64 -8.18 -2.40 4.14
C LEU A 64 -9.12 -2.98 5.19
N VAL A 65 -10.42 -2.71 5.06
CA VAL A 65 -11.45 -3.21 5.98
C VAL A 65 -11.52 -4.74 5.92
N LEU A 66 -11.50 -5.30 4.71
CA LEU A 66 -11.47 -6.75 4.50
C LEU A 66 -10.21 -7.39 5.07
N MET A 67 -9.05 -6.73 4.91
CA MET A 67 -7.80 -7.17 5.52
C MET A 67 -7.93 -7.21 7.05
N GLY A 68 -8.42 -6.14 7.69
CA GLY A 68 -8.58 -6.08 9.14
C GLY A 68 -9.54 -7.15 9.68
N GLY A 69 -10.72 -7.28 9.06
CA GLY A 69 -11.72 -8.29 9.45
C GLY A 69 -11.25 -9.72 9.21
N SER A 70 -10.57 -9.99 8.09
CA SER A 70 -10.01 -11.31 7.80
C SER A 70 -8.85 -11.67 8.71
N LEU A 71 -8.01 -10.69 9.08
CA LEU A 71 -6.93 -10.89 10.04
C LEU A 71 -7.48 -11.23 11.42
N PHE A 72 -8.53 -10.53 11.87
CA PHE A 72 -9.24 -10.84 13.11
C PHE A 72 -9.78 -12.27 13.12
N GLY A 73 -10.48 -12.69 12.06
CA GLY A 73 -11.09 -14.02 12.04
C GLY A 73 -10.10 -15.16 11.77
N ALA A 74 -9.12 -14.98 10.88
CA ALA A 74 -8.19 -16.03 10.50
C ALA A 74 -6.98 -16.15 11.45
N PHE A 75 -6.50 -15.04 12.02
CA PHE A 75 -5.34 -14.99 12.89
C PHE A 75 -5.56 -14.06 14.10
N PRO A 76 -6.49 -14.40 15.02
CA PRO A 76 -6.90 -13.52 16.11
C PRO A 76 -5.74 -13.09 17.04
N LEU A 77 -4.80 -14.00 17.31
CA LEU A 77 -3.60 -13.68 18.10
C LEU A 77 -2.76 -12.60 17.39
N ALA A 78 -2.54 -12.75 16.09
CA ALA A 78 -1.79 -11.78 15.31
C ALA A 78 -2.51 -10.43 15.25
N TYR A 79 -3.85 -10.44 15.08
CA TYR A 79 -4.67 -9.24 15.10
C TYR A 79 -4.49 -8.44 16.40
N GLY A 80 -4.66 -9.08 17.55
CA GLY A 80 -4.54 -8.42 18.86
C GLY A 80 -3.15 -7.84 19.10
N THR A 81 -2.12 -8.61 18.77
CA THR A 81 -0.72 -8.21 18.97
C THR A 81 -0.29 -7.09 18.03
N ILE A 82 -0.66 -7.15 16.75
CA ILE A 82 -0.35 -6.10 15.76
C ILE A 82 -1.06 -4.78 16.14
N LEU A 83 -2.35 -4.84 16.50
CA LEU A 83 -3.08 -3.62 16.90
C LEU A 83 -2.51 -2.99 18.17
N SER A 84 -2.05 -3.80 19.12
CA SER A 84 -1.44 -3.30 20.35
C SER A 84 -0.06 -2.68 20.07
N ALA A 85 0.77 -3.32 19.25
CA ALA A 85 2.10 -2.84 18.90
C ALA A 85 2.07 -1.57 18.03
N LEU A 86 1.10 -1.47 17.12
CA LEU A 86 0.99 -0.42 16.12
C LEU A 86 -0.20 0.51 16.37
N TYR A 87 -0.65 0.59 17.63
CA TYR A 87 -1.80 1.41 18.02
C TYR A 87 -1.69 2.83 17.46
N ILE A 88 -0.59 3.53 17.73
CA ILE A 88 -0.41 4.92 17.25
C ILE A 88 -0.40 5.00 15.70
N PRO A 89 0.45 4.24 14.96
CA PRO A 89 0.42 4.25 13.49
C PRO A 89 -0.96 3.98 12.88
N ILE A 90 -1.72 3.04 13.44
CA ILE A 90 -3.06 2.68 12.94
C ILE A 90 -4.06 3.80 13.22
N PHE A 91 -4.00 4.44 14.38
CA PHE A 91 -4.84 5.61 14.67
C PHE A 91 -4.49 6.81 13.78
N ILE A 92 -3.21 7.02 13.48
CA ILE A 92 -2.76 8.03 12.50
C ILE A 92 -3.43 7.75 11.15
N MET A 93 -3.39 6.51 10.66
CA MET A 93 -4.07 6.12 9.42
C MET A 93 -5.58 6.37 9.50
N LEU A 94 -6.23 5.95 10.59
CA LEU A 94 -7.68 6.10 10.77
C LEU A 94 -8.11 7.57 10.67
N PHE A 95 -7.42 8.48 11.38
CA PHE A 95 -7.72 9.91 11.29
C PHE A 95 -7.49 10.46 9.88
N GLY A 96 -6.40 10.04 9.23
CA GLY A 96 -6.12 10.44 7.85
C GLY A 96 -7.22 10.02 6.86
N ILE A 97 -7.73 8.80 6.98
CA ILE A 97 -8.85 8.26 6.17
C ILE A 97 -10.12 9.08 6.43
N ILE A 98 -10.47 9.34 7.70
CA ILE A 98 -11.65 10.15 8.06
C ILE A 98 -11.57 11.54 7.42
N PHE A 99 -10.43 12.24 7.57
CA PHE A 99 -10.26 13.56 6.97
C PHE A 99 -10.36 13.52 5.45
N ARG A 100 -9.83 12.46 4.80
CA ARG A 100 -9.89 12.29 3.36
C ARG A 100 -11.32 12.10 2.86
N ALA A 101 -12.07 11.19 3.46
CA ALA A 101 -13.45 10.88 3.10
C ALA A 101 -14.37 12.11 3.29
N VAL A 102 -14.27 12.78 4.44
CA VAL A 102 -15.05 14.00 4.71
C VAL A 102 -14.66 15.12 3.74
N ALA A 103 -13.37 15.28 3.43
CA ALA A 103 -12.93 16.29 2.48
C ALA A 103 -13.47 16.07 1.06
N PHE A 104 -13.64 14.82 0.62
CA PHE A 104 -14.23 14.52 -0.68
C PHE A 104 -15.69 15.00 -0.77
N GLU A 105 -16.52 14.65 0.21
CA GLU A 105 -17.95 14.94 0.18
C GLU A 105 -18.28 16.42 0.46
N PHE A 106 -17.58 17.03 1.42
CA PHE A 106 -17.92 18.39 1.85
C PHE A 106 -17.32 19.49 0.97
N ARG A 107 -16.34 19.17 0.11
CA ARG A 107 -15.67 20.15 -0.74
C ARG A 107 -16.64 20.86 -1.68
N GLU A 108 -17.51 20.11 -2.36
CA GLU A 108 -18.43 20.70 -3.36
C GLU A 108 -19.50 21.58 -2.73
N GLN A 109 -19.86 21.31 -1.47
CA GLN A 109 -20.85 22.07 -0.72
C GLN A 109 -20.26 23.27 0.03
N SER A 110 -18.95 23.52 -0.07
CA SER A 110 -18.26 24.51 0.75
C SER A 110 -17.69 25.69 -0.02
N ASN A 111 -17.95 26.89 0.50
CA ASN A 111 -17.27 28.13 0.05
C ASN A 111 -15.77 28.16 0.43
N ARG A 112 -15.31 27.27 1.33
CA ARG A 112 -13.91 27.19 1.79
C ARG A 112 -13.17 26.01 1.13
N LYS A 113 -13.18 25.95 -0.21
CA LYS A 113 -12.53 24.86 -0.97
C LYS A 113 -11.06 24.63 -0.60
N PHE A 114 -10.32 25.68 -0.27
CA PHE A 114 -8.91 25.58 0.15
C PHE A 114 -8.73 24.69 1.41
N PHE A 115 -9.62 24.80 2.39
CA PHE A 115 -9.55 24.00 3.62
C PHE A 115 -9.73 22.51 3.29
N TRP A 116 -10.76 22.16 2.51
CA TRP A 116 -11.03 20.77 2.14
C TRP A 116 -9.98 20.19 1.20
N ASN A 117 -9.46 20.97 0.25
CA ASN A 117 -8.34 20.57 -0.58
C ASN A 117 -7.10 20.23 0.28
N THR A 118 -6.83 21.05 1.30
CA THR A 118 -5.70 20.81 2.21
C THR A 118 -5.97 19.60 3.11
N ALA A 119 -7.19 19.43 3.61
CA ALA A 119 -7.59 18.28 4.42
C ALA A 119 -7.48 16.97 3.62
N PHE A 120 -7.88 16.96 2.35
CA PHE A 120 -7.75 15.83 1.45
C PHE A 120 -6.27 15.42 1.27
N GLY A 121 -5.42 16.39 0.92
CA GLY A 121 -4.01 16.11 0.68
C GLY A 121 -3.21 15.80 1.95
N ALA A 122 -3.47 16.51 3.05
CA ALA A 122 -2.84 16.26 4.34
C ALA A 122 -3.30 14.93 4.93
N GLY A 123 -4.59 14.61 4.83
CA GLY A 123 -5.14 13.30 5.20
C GLY A 123 -4.43 12.18 4.46
N SER A 124 -4.27 12.32 3.13
CA SER A 124 -3.54 11.33 2.31
C SER A 124 -2.07 11.17 2.73
N PHE A 125 -1.38 12.27 3.05
CA PHE A 125 -0.02 12.22 3.58
C PHE A 125 0.06 11.54 4.95
N VAL A 126 -0.92 11.82 5.82
CA VAL A 126 -1.02 11.23 7.17
C VAL A 126 -1.26 9.73 7.08
N VAL A 127 -2.15 9.25 6.20
CA VAL A 127 -2.36 7.80 5.97
C VAL A 127 -1.07 7.13 5.48
N ALA A 128 -0.43 7.70 4.45
CA ALA A 128 0.82 7.15 3.92
C ALA A 128 1.93 7.08 4.99
N THR A 129 1.99 8.09 5.87
CA THR A 129 2.92 8.14 6.99
C THR A 129 2.63 7.04 8.01
N GLY A 130 1.37 6.91 8.45
CA GLY A 130 0.97 5.85 9.38
C GLY A 130 1.22 4.45 8.83
N GLN A 131 0.94 4.23 7.54
CA GLN A 131 1.17 2.94 6.88
C GLN A 131 2.66 2.60 6.77
N GLY A 132 3.50 3.58 6.44
CA GLY A 132 4.94 3.42 6.39
C GLY A 132 5.54 3.09 7.75
N LEU A 133 5.09 3.79 8.80
CA LEU A 133 5.52 3.55 10.18
C LEU A 133 5.06 2.18 10.68
N ALA A 134 3.85 1.77 10.33
CA ALA A 134 3.32 0.45 10.64
C ALA A 134 4.15 -0.66 9.96
N LEU A 135 4.38 -0.57 8.65
CA LEU A 135 5.20 -1.53 7.90
C LEU A 135 6.63 -1.61 8.44
N GLY A 136 7.25 -0.46 8.69
CA GLY A 136 8.57 -0.36 9.31
C GLY A 136 8.63 -1.00 10.70
N GLY A 137 7.61 -0.75 11.52
CA GLY A 137 7.49 -1.33 12.86
C GLY A 137 7.34 -2.86 12.84
N VAL A 138 6.53 -3.41 11.92
CA VAL A 138 6.42 -4.86 11.73
C VAL A 138 7.77 -5.46 11.31
N LEU A 139 8.45 -4.83 10.34
CA LEU A 139 9.75 -5.26 9.85
C LEU A 139 10.85 -5.18 10.90
N ALA A 140 10.76 -4.20 11.81
CA ALA A 140 11.66 -4.07 12.94
C ALA A 140 11.53 -5.22 13.96
N GLY A 141 10.42 -5.94 13.92
CA GLY A 141 10.07 -7.00 14.85
C GLY A 141 9.24 -6.48 16.01
N ILE A 142 8.18 -7.21 16.33
CA ILE A 142 7.27 -6.89 17.43
C ILE A 142 7.64 -7.77 18.64
N PRO A 143 8.07 -7.18 19.79
CA PRO A 143 8.34 -7.95 20.99
C PRO A 143 7.05 -8.56 21.55
N VAL A 144 7.11 -9.87 21.83
CA VAL A 144 5.99 -10.63 22.39
C VAL A 144 6.45 -11.55 23.52
N ASP A 145 5.55 -11.86 24.46
CA ASP A 145 5.74 -12.90 25.46
C ASP A 145 5.58 -14.32 24.89
N SER A 146 5.66 -15.33 25.75
CA SER A 146 5.48 -16.74 25.36
C SER A 146 4.05 -17.08 24.88
N ALA A 147 3.06 -16.30 25.27
CA ALA A 147 1.67 -16.43 24.82
C ALA A 147 1.40 -15.64 23.52
N GLY A 148 2.36 -14.83 23.06
CA GLY A 148 2.25 -14.01 21.87
C GLY A 148 1.66 -12.62 22.12
N HIS A 149 1.45 -12.21 23.38
CA HIS A 149 0.98 -10.87 23.70
C HIS A 149 2.10 -9.85 23.56
N PHE A 150 1.74 -8.63 23.15
CA PHE A 150 2.68 -7.53 22.99
C PHE A 150 3.32 -7.12 24.32
N THR A 151 4.66 -7.06 24.36
CA THR A 151 5.44 -6.65 25.53
C THR A 151 6.40 -5.49 25.24
N GLY A 152 6.33 -4.94 24.03
CA GLY A 152 7.20 -3.84 23.59
C GLY A 152 6.77 -2.47 24.14
N SER A 153 7.58 -1.47 23.83
CA SER A 153 7.24 -0.06 24.10
C SER A 153 6.25 0.46 23.06
N THR A 154 5.34 1.34 23.48
CA THR A 154 4.41 2.08 22.62
C THR A 154 5.08 2.78 21.45
N TRP A 155 6.35 3.19 21.59
CA TRP A 155 7.13 3.89 20.55
C TRP A 155 8.09 2.99 19.78
N GLY A 156 8.05 1.67 19.97
CA GLY A 156 8.98 0.73 19.32
C GLY A 156 8.96 0.77 17.79
N TRP A 157 7.83 1.19 17.20
CA TRP A 157 7.68 1.40 15.75
C TRP A 157 8.44 2.63 15.23
N LEU A 158 8.77 3.61 16.09
CA LEU A 158 9.47 4.83 15.70
C LEU A 158 10.99 4.65 15.81
N ASN A 159 11.57 4.06 14.78
CA ASN A 159 13.01 3.85 14.66
C ASN A 159 13.51 4.28 13.26
N LEU A 160 14.83 4.42 13.11
CA LEU A 160 15.44 4.93 11.88
C LEU A 160 15.06 4.09 10.64
N PRO A 161 15.14 2.74 10.66
CA PRO A 161 14.61 1.93 9.57
C PRO A 161 13.13 2.20 9.23
N SER A 162 12.26 2.32 10.24
CA SER A 162 10.84 2.63 10.00
C SER A 162 10.64 3.97 9.32
N VAL A 163 11.41 5.00 9.71
CA VAL A 163 11.36 6.31 9.06
C VAL A 163 11.80 6.20 7.60
N LEU A 164 12.87 5.45 7.31
CA LEU A 164 13.33 5.22 5.95
C LEU A 164 12.29 4.49 5.10
N VAL A 165 11.65 3.45 5.65
CA VAL A 165 10.53 2.74 5.01
C VAL A 165 9.38 3.71 4.73
N THR A 166 9.05 4.57 5.69
CA THR A 166 7.97 5.55 5.57
C THR A 166 8.22 6.55 4.45
N LEU A 167 9.41 7.16 4.43
CA LEU A 167 9.77 8.11 3.38
C LEU A 167 9.79 7.46 2.00
N THR A 168 10.28 6.22 1.91
CA THR A 168 10.30 5.47 0.65
C THR A 168 8.89 5.12 0.19
N LEU A 169 8.01 4.70 1.09
CA LEU A 169 6.62 4.37 0.77
C LEU A 169 5.85 5.60 0.28
N ILE A 170 6.02 6.75 0.94
CA ILE A 170 5.44 8.03 0.49
C ILE A 170 5.89 8.37 -0.93
N GLN A 171 7.18 8.23 -1.24
CA GLN A 171 7.68 8.47 -2.61
C GLN A 171 7.13 7.44 -3.61
N GLY A 172 6.98 6.18 -3.19
CA GLY A 172 6.32 5.15 -4.00
C GLY A 172 4.87 5.52 -4.32
N TYR A 173 4.11 6.03 -3.35
CA TYR A 173 2.74 6.50 -3.56
C TYR A 173 2.69 7.71 -4.48
N VAL A 174 3.58 8.68 -4.31
CA VAL A 174 3.73 9.81 -5.26
C VAL A 174 4.07 9.30 -6.66
N LEU A 175 4.88 8.24 -6.80
CA LEU A 175 5.20 7.64 -8.09
C LEU A 175 3.97 7.00 -8.75
N ILE A 176 3.24 6.13 -8.05
CA ILE A 176 2.08 5.48 -8.65
C ILE A 176 0.93 6.48 -8.89
N GLY A 177 0.72 7.45 -7.99
CA GLY A 177 -0.23 8.55 -8.18
C GLY A 177 0.12 9.42 -9.40
N SER A 178 1.41 9.76 -9.59
CA SER A 178 1.81 10.55 -10.76
C SER A 178 1.70 9.80 -12.08
N THR A 179 2.01 8.50 -12.10
CA THR A 179 1.81 7.67 -13.31
C THR A 179 0.35 7.41 -13.62
N TYR A 180 -0.51 7.30 -12.60
CA TYR A 180 -1.96 7.30 -12.76
C TYR A 180 -2.46 8.61 -13.39
N LEU A 181 -1.99 9.75 -12.90
CA LEU A 181 -2.38 11.06 -13.44
C LEU A 181 -1.86 11.31 -14.86
N VAL A 182 -0.70 10.76 -15.23
CA VAL A 182 -0.24 10.76 -16.63
C VAL A 182 -1.27 10.08 -17.55
N TRP A 183 -1.89 8.99 -17.09
CA TRP A 183 -2.93 8.30 -17.84
C TRP A 183 -4.27 9.06 -17.83
N LYS A 184 -4.61 9.73 -16.72
CA LYS A 184 -5.92 10.39 -16.52
C LYS A 184 -6.03 11.84 -16.97
N THR A 185 -4.92 12.54 -17.17
CA THR A 185 -4.90 13.97 -17.48
C THR A 185 -4.33 14.26 -18.86
N GLU A 186 -4.53 15.49 -19.35
CA GLU A 186 -4.03 15.95 -20.64
C GLU A 186 -3.31 17.31 -20.53
N GLY A 187 -2.66 17.73 -21.62
CA GLY A 187 -2.08 19.06 -21.75
C GLY A 187 -0.97 19.34 -20.74
N GLU A 188 -0.97 20.56 -20.19
CA GLU A 188 0.10 21.04 -19.31
C GLU A 188 0.16 20.25 -17.98
N LEU A 189 -1.00 19.89 -17.42
CA LEU A 189 -1.09 19.11 -16.19
C LEU A 189 -0.44 17.73 -16.36
N GLN A 190 -0.69 17.07 -17.49
CA GLN A 190 -0.05 15.80 -17.83
C GLN A 190 1.48 15.94 -17.93
N GLN A 191 1.98 17.00 -18.56
CA GLN A 191 3.43 17.26 -18.66
C GLN A 191 4.08 17.49 -17.28
N THR A 192 3.37 18.13 -16.35
CA THR A 192 3.82 18.23 -14.94
C THR A 192 3.97 16.85 -14.33
N HIS A 193 2.97 15.97 -14.49
CA HIS A 193 3.03 14.62 -13.90
C HIS A 193 4.07 13.70 -14.54
N TYR A 194 4.41 13.87 -15.82
CA TYR A 194 5.59 13.19 -16.40
C TYR A 194 6.89 13.57 -15.69
N ARG A 195 7.07 14.84 -15.33
CA ARG A 195 8.27 15.31 -14.61
C ARG A 195 8.27 14.79 -13.18
N THR A 196 7.13 14.89 -12.50
CA THR A 196 6.98 14.40 -11.13
C THR A 196 7.21 12.89 -11.04
N ALA A 197 6.68 12.10 -11.99
CA ALA A 197 6.89 10.66 -12.04
C ALA A 197 8.36 10.29 -12.20
N LYS A 198 9.13 11.02 -13.03
CA LYS A 198 10.58 10.79 -13.17
C LYS A 198 11.34 11.05 -11.88
N LEU A 199 11.04 12.16 -11.20
CA LEU A 199 11.65 12.47 -9.91
C LEU A 199 11.27 11.42 -8.86
N ALA A 200 9.99 11.08 -8.77
CA ALA A 200 9.47 10.08 -7.83
C ALA A 200 10.06 8.68 -8.09
N ALA A 201 10.32 8.30 -9.34
CA ALA A 201 10.98 7.05 -9.69
C ALA A 201 12.41 6.99 -9.15
N ILE A 202 13.16 8.09 -9.28
CA ILE A 202 14.55 8.19 -8.78
C ILE A 202 14.58 8.22 -7.25
N THR A 203 13.70 8.98 -6.60
CA THR A 203 13.64 9.05 -5.12
C THR A 203 13.19 7.71 -4.53
N THR A 204 12.22 7.03 -5.16
CA THR A 204 11.80 5.67 -4.78
C THR A 204 12.91 4.66 -4.95
N LEU A 205 13.66 4.70 -6.06
CA LEU A 205 14.84 3.84 -6.27
C LEU A 205 15.88 4.06 -5.18
N THR A 206 16.15 5.33 -4.86
CA THR A 206 17.14 5.70 -3.85
C THR A 206 16.71 5.16 -2.47
N GLY A 207 15.45 5.34 -2.10
CA GLY A 207 14.88 4.76 -0.87
C GLY A 207 14.98 3.24 -0.85
N ALA A 208 14.63 2.56 -1.94
CA ALA A 208 14.72 1.10 -2.05
C ALA A 208 16.15 0.58 -1.90
N ILE A 209 17.15 1.26 -2.50
CA ILE A 209 18.57 0.93 -2.34
C ILE A 209 18.99 1.12 -0.88
N LEU A 210 18.63 2.25 -0.26
CA LEU A 210 18.96 2.53 1.13
C LEU A 210 18.35 1.48 2.07
N ILE A 211 17.10 1.07 1.84
CA ILE A 211 16.45 0.00 2.62
C ILE A 211 17.20 -1.31 2.41
N THR A 212 17.51 -1.68 1.16
CA THR A 212 18.24 -2.93 0.84
C THR A 212 19.59 -3.00 1.56
N ILE A 213 20.30 -1.87 1.67
CA ILE A 213 21.58 -1.77 2.41
C ILE A 213 21.35 -1.79 3.93
N ALA A 214 20.36 -1.02 4.42
CA ALA A 214 20.09 -0.89 5.85
C ALA A 214 19.54 -2.18 6.48
N THR A 215 18.68 -2.91 5.77
CA THR A 215 18.01 -4.13 6.27
C THR A 215 18.97 -5.16 6.88
N PRO A 216 20.03 -5.63 6.19
CA PRO A 216 20.98 -6.58 6.80
C PRO A 216 21.86 -5.98 7.89
N ILE A 217 21.99 -4.64 7.96
CA ILE A 217 22.76 -3.96 9.01
C ILE A 217 21.96 -4.00 10.32
N PHE A 218 20.69 -3.62 10.26
CA PHE A 218 19.82 -3.52 11.45
C PHE A 218 19.18 -4.85 11.87
N TYR A 219 18.97 -5.79 10.94
CA TYR A 219 18.21 -7.01 11.20
C TYR A 219 19.03 -8.26 10.91
N GLU A 220 19.49 -8.93 11.97
CA GLU A 220 20.27 -10.16 11.89
C GLU A 220 19.51 -11.28 11.18
N TYR A 221 18.21 -11.45 11.47
CA TYR A 221 17.36 -12.43 10.78
C TYR A 221 17.28 -12.18 9.27
N ALA A 222 17.20 -10.92 8.85
CA ALA A 222 17.20 -10.60 7.42
C ALA A 222 18.58 -10.89 6.81
N ARG A 223 19.67 -10.58 7.52
CA ARG A 223 21.05 -10.88 7.07
C ARG A 223 21.23 -12.37 6.79
N THR A 224 20.81 -13.26 7.69
CA THR A 224 20.96 -14.70 7.49
C THR A 224 20.13 -15.19 6.30
N ARG A 225 18.86 -14.75 6.19
CA ARG A 225 17.98 -15.08 5.05
C ARG A 225 18.49 -14.56 3.70
N LEU A 226 19.05 -13.35 3.67
CA LEU A 226 19.48 -12.68 2.43
C LEU A 226 20.79 -13.27 1.87
N PHE A 227 21.71 -13.72 2.72
CA PHE A 227 23.05 -14.14 2.30
C PHE A 227 23.29 -15.66 2.31
N GLN A 228 22.31 -16.47 2.73
CA GLN A 228 22.41 -17.93 2.71
C GLN A 228 21.82 -18.52 1.42
N ALA A 229 22.45 -19.60 0.92
CA ALA A 229 21.94 -20.35 -0.22
C ALA A 229 20.78 -21.29 0.21
N PRO A 230 19.72 -21.46 -0.62
CA PRO A 230 19.52 -20.92 -1.97
C PRO A 230 18.87 -19.53 -2.02
N GLN A 231 18.47 -18.95 -0.89
CA GLN A 231 17.69 -17.71 -0.81
C GLN A 231 18.42 -16.51 -1.42
N VAL A 232 19.75 -16.48 -1.32
CA VAL A 232 20.61 -15.43 -1.90
C VAL A 232 20.33 -15.21 -3.39
N TYR A 233 20.05 -16.26 -4.17
CA TYR A 233 19.79 -16.13 -5.61
C TYR A 233 18.45 -15.43 -5.88
N ILE A 234 17.44 -15.74 -5.07
CA ILE A 234 16.11 -15.14 -5.18
C ILE A 234 16.18 -13.66 -4.77
N PHE A 235 16.84 -13.37 -3.65
CA PHE A 235 16.97 -12.01 -3.15
C PHE A 235 17.89 -11.13 -3.97
N ALA A 236 18.91 -11.70 -4.64
CA ALA A 236 19.74 -10.97 -5.60
C ALA A 236 18.98 -10.63 -6.90
N ALA A 237 17.98 -11.43 -7.29
CA ALA A 237 17.17 -11.15 -8.48
C ALA A 237 16.26 -9.93 -8.30
N ILE A 238 15.76 -9.67 -7.09
CA ILE A 238 14.84 -8.56 -6.79
C ILE A 238 15.45 -7.18 -7.13
N PRO A 239 16.63 -6.78 -6.63
CA PRO A 239 17.21 -5.48 -6.98
C PRO A 239 17.56 -5.38 -8.46
N VAL A 240 17.98 -6.47 -9.10
CA VAL A 240 18.26 -6.49 -10.56
C VAL A 240 16.99 -6.23 -11.35
N LEU A 241 15.90 -6.94 -11.04
CA LEU A 241 14.60 -6.73 -11.67
C LEU A 241 14.02 -5.34 -11.35
N GLY A 242 14.24 -4.83 -10.14
CA GLY A 242 13.82 -3.49 -9.73
C GLY A 242 14.51 -2.40 -10.55
N ILE A 243 15.84 -2.49 -10.73
CA ILE A 243 16.61 -1.59 -11.59
C ILE A 243 16.13 -1.67 -13.04
N LEU A 244 15.88 -2.89 -13.55
CA LEU A 244 15.33 -3.08 -14.89
C LEU A 244 13.97 -2.40 -15.06
N LEU A 245 13.02 -2.65 -14.15
CA LEU A 245 11.68 -2.06 -14.19
C LEU A 245 11.72 -0.53 -14.11
N ILE A 246 12.56 0.04 -13.25
CA ILE A 246 12.73 1.50 -13.16
C ILE A 246 13.37 2.07 -14.43
N THR A 247 14.34 1.37 -15.03
CA THR A 247 14.93 1.79 -16.30
C THR A 247 13.89 1.80 -17.42
N LEU A 248 13.07 0.75 -17.51
CA LEU A 248 11.97 0.68 -18.46
C LEU A 248 10.92 1.78 -18.20
N LEU A 249 10.60 2.05 -16.94
CA LEU A 249 9.68 3.11 -16.53
C LEU A 249 10.19 4.49 -16.96
N LEU A 250 11.45 4.81 -16.66
CA LEU A 250 12.07 6.08 -17.08
C LEU A 250 12.12 6.22 -18.60
N ARG A 251 12.40 5.12 -19.32
CA ARG A 251 12.35 5.09 -20.79
C ARG A 251 10.93 5.36 -21.31
N SER A 252 9.93 4.72 -20.73
CA SER A 252 8.52 4.91 -21.09
C SER A 252 8.06 6.35 -20.84
N LEU A 253 8.43 6.93 -19.69
CA LEU A 253 8.20 8.35 -19.35
C LEU A 253 8.94 9.32 -20.29
N ASN A 254 10.12 8.96 -20.80
CA ASN A 254 10.84 9.75 -21.80
C ASN A 254 10.17 9.71 -23.18
N ARG A 255 9.59 8.57 -23.53
CA ARG A 255 8.81 8.38 -24.77
C ARG A 255 7.41 8.97 -24.70
N LYS A 256 7.01 9.52 -23.55
CA LYS A 256 5.67 10.07 -23.28
C LYS A 256 4.55 9.05 -23.55
N GLU A 257 4.79 7.79 -23.21
CA GLU A 257 3.76 6.76 -23.23
C GLU A 257 2.80 6.96 -22.05
N GLU A 258 1.49 6.88 -22.28
CA GLU A 258 0.51 7.23 -21.24
C GLU A 258 0.20 6.08 -20.26
N ARG A 259 0.14 4.84 -20.75
CA ARG A 259 -0.33 3.68 -19.95
C ARG A 259 0.79 2.84 -19.35
N TRP A 260 1.87 2.66 -20.11
CA TRP A 260 3.01 1.84 -19.71
C TRP A 260 3.67 2.27 -18.39
N PRO A 261 3.82 3.57 -18.08
CA PRO A 261 4.40 3.98 -16.79
C PRO A 261 3.62 3.46 -15.58
N PHE A 262 2.28 3.46 -15.66
CA PHE A 262 1.44 2.96 -14.59
C PHE A 262 1.59 1.43 -14.42
N ILE A 263 1.56 0.68 -15.52
CA ILE A 263 1.76 -0.79 -15.51
C ILE A 263 3.14 -1.16 -14.93
N LEU A 264 4.20 -0.48 -15.38
CA LEU A 264 5.56 -0.73 -14.89
C LEU A 264 5.71 -0.39 -13.41
N THR A 265 4.98 0.62 -12.93
CA THR A 265 4.95 0.96 -11.50
C THR A 265 4.21 -0.10 -10.68
N ILE A 266 3.08 -0.64 -11.17
CA ILE A 266 2.39 -1.78 -10.53
C ILE A 266 3.32 -2.99 -10.46
N LEU A 267 4.03 -3.31 -11.55
CA LEU A 267 4.98 -4.43 -11.55
C LEU A 267 6.13 -4.22 -10.56
N LEU A 268 6.61 -2.98 -10.41
CA LEU A 268 7.64 -2.63 -9.42
C LEU A 268 7.14 -2.87 -7.98
N PHE A 269 5.93 -2.44 -7.67
CA PHE A 269 5.31 -2.68 -6.36
C PHE A 269 5.02 -4.17 -6.13
N LEU A 270 4.57 -4.90 -7.15
CA LEU A 270 4.38 -6.35 -7.04
C LEU A 270 5.69 -7.07 -6.73
N LEU A 271 6.78 -6.68 -7.40
CA LEU A 271 8.10 -7.25 -7.16
C LEU A 271 8.57 -7.02 -5.71
N THR A 272 8.44 -5.79 -5.19
CA THR A 272 8.82 -5.49 -3.79
C THR A 272 7.90 -6.20 -2.80
N PHE A 273 6.60 -6.31 -3.09
CA PHE A 273 5.63 -7.01 -2.26
C PHE A 273 5.91 -8.52 -2.20
N VAL A 274 6.20 -9.16 -3.33
CA VAL A 274 6.61 -10.57 -3.38
C VAL A 274 7.92 -10.77 -2.60
N GLY A 275 8.88 -9.86 -2.74
CA GLY A 275 10.11 -9.86 -1.96
C GLY A 275 9.84 -9.86 -0.45
N LEU A 276 8.98 -8.95 0.01
CA LEU A 276 8.54 -8.87 1.40
C LEU A 276 7.88 -10.17 1.88
N ALA A 277 6.95 -10.71 1.09
CA ALA A 277 6.25 -11.95 1.43
C ALA A 277 7.22 -13.14 1.60
N LEU A 278 8.24 -13.24 0.74
CA LEU A 278 9.27 -14.29 0.81
C LEU A 278 10.18 -14.16 2.04
N VAL A 279 10.47 -12.93 2.49
CA VAL A 279 11.25 -12.70 3.73
C VAL A 279 10.44 -13.09 4.96
N VAL A 280 9.16 -12.69 4.98
CA VAL A 280 8.29 -12.79 6.15
C VAL A 280 7.76 -14.21 6.33
N PHE A 281 7.44 -14.92 5.24
CA PHE A 281 6.89 -16.28 5.33
C PHE A 281 7.88 -17.28 6.01
N PRO A 282 7.41 -18.17 6.91
CA PRO A 282 6.01 -18.44 7.31
C PRO A 282 5.54 -17.70 8.57
N TYR A 283 6.14 -16.55 8.88
CA TYR A 283 5.77 -15.73 10.04
C TYR A 283 4.64 -14.77 9.69
N ILE A 284 3.74 -14.54 10.65
CA ILE A 284 2.78 -13.43 10.60
C ILE A 284 3.23 -12.28 11.51
N ILE A 285 3.90 -12.62 12.61
CA ILE A 285 4.70 -11.69 13.40
C ILE A 285 6.18 -12.09 13.20
N PRO A 286 6.97 -11.30 12.44
CA PRO A 286 8.31 -11.70 12.03
C PRO A 286 9.17 -12.20 13.18
N THR A 287 9.83 -13.35 12.98
CA THR A 287 10.73 -14.04 13.94
C THR A 287 10.10 -14.59 15.22
N LYS A 288 8.81 -14.34 15.47
CA LYS A 288 8.16 -14.65 16.74
C LYS A 288 7.00 -15.63 16.62
N ILE A 289 6.03 -15.32 15.75
CA ILE A 289 4.79 -16.10 15.64
C ILE A 289 4.56 -16.50 14.18
N THR A 290 4.45 -17.81 13.96
CA THR A 290 4.14 -18.39 12.65
C THR A 290 2.66 -18.30 12.31
N ILE A 291 2.32 -18.39 11.03
CA ILE A 291 0.93 -18.49 10.58
C ILE A 291 0.20 -19.68 11.22
N TYR A 292 0.90 -20.78 11.49
CA TYR A 292 0.31 -21.99 12.09
C TYR A 292 -0.01 -21.81 13.57
N GLN A 293 0.82 -21.04 14.29
CA GLN A 293 0.61 -20.75 15.71
C GLN A 293 -0.50 -19.72 15.94
N ALA A 294 -0.62 -18.75 15.03
CA ALA A 294 -1.60 -17.67 15.15
C ALA A 294 -2.98 -18.01 14.58
N ALA A 295 -3.09 -19.10 13.80
CA ALA A 295 -4.31 -19.46 13.09
C ALA A 295 -5.46 -19.82 14.04
N ALA A 296 -6.67 -19.42 13.66
CA ALA A 296 -7.90 -19.90 14.29
C ALA A 296 -8.15 -21.38 14.01
N ASP A 297 -9.13 -21.96 14.71
CA ASP A 297 -9.53 -23.35 14.52
C ASP A 297 -9.90 -23.65 13.04
N PRO A 298 -9.53 -24.84 12.51
CA PRO A 298 -9.80 -25.19 11.12
C PRO A 298 -11.27 -25.04 10.69
N SER A 299 -12.22 -25.31 11.59
CA SER A 299 -13.66 -25.15 11.32
C SER A 299 -14.03 -23.68 11.04
N ALA A 300 -13.48 -22.74 11.81
CA ALA A 300 -13.68 -21.31 11.60
C ALA A 300 -13.04 -20.85 10.28
N LEU A 301 -11.81 -21.32 9.99
CA LEU A 301 -11.11 -21.01 8.75
C LEU A 301 -11.85 -21.50 7.51
N VAL A 302 -12.41 -22.73 7.54
CA VAL A 302 -13.21 -23.28 6.43
C VAL A 302 -14.50 -22.49 6.27
N PHE A 303 -15.22 -22.23 7.37
CA PHE A 303 -16.47 -21.47 7.33
C PHE A 303 -16.25 -20.11 6.68
N MET A 304 -15.29 -19.33 7.18
CA MET A 304 -14.97 -18.02 6.63
C MET A 304 -14.49 -18.10 5.17
N LEU A 305 -13.75 -19.15 4.78
CA LEU A 305 -13.20 -19.28 3.44
C LEU A 305 -14.31 -19.48 2.40
N ILE A 306 -15.41 -20.15 2.76
CA ILE A 306 -16.58 -20.30 1.88
C ILE A 306 -17.17 -18.92 1.54
N PHE A 307 -17.39 -18.06 2.55
CA PHE A 307 -17.97 -16.73 2.35
C PHE A 307 -16.99 -15.75 1.71
N VAL A 308 -15.81 -15.58 2.32
CA VAL A 308 -14.79 -14.64 1.83
C VAL A 308 -14.29 -15.08 0.46
N GLY A 309 -13.99 -16.37 0.29
CA GLY A 309 -13.55 -16.93 -0.98
C GLY A 309 -14.58 -16.78 -2.10
N GLY A 310 -15.88 -16.90 -1.81
CA GLY A 310 -16.94 -16.63 -2.76
C GLY A 310 -17.08 -15.15 -3.14
N LEU A 311 -16.82 -14.24 -2.19
CA LEU A 311 -16.91 -12.79 -2.41
C LEU A 311 -15.69 -12.21 -3.14
N ILE A 312 -14.50 -12.79 -3.00
CA ILE A 312 -13.27 -12.29 -3.64
C ILE A 312 -13.44 -12.13 -5.16
N PRO A 313 -13.88 -13.14 -5.94
CA PRO A 313 -14.09 -13.00 -7.38
C PRO A 313 -15.11 -11.92 -7.74
N VAL A 314 -16.19 -11.79 -6.96
CA VAL A 314 -17.23 -10.78 -7.17
C VAL A 314 -16.66 -9.38 -6.99
N MET A 315 -15.90 -9.15 -5.92
CA MET A 315 -15.28 -7.85 -5.65
C MET A 315 -14.20 -7.49 -6.66
N LEU A 316 -13.38 -8.47 -7.08
CA LEU A 316 -12.39 -8.27 -8.14
C LEU A 316 -13.05 -7.92 -9.48
N PHE A 317 -14.12 -8.62 -9.84
CA PHE A 317 -14.89 -8.33 -11.05
C PHE A 317 -15.49 -6.93 -10.99
N TYR A 318 -16.13 -6.56 -9.88
CA TYR A 318 -16.71 -5.23 -9.68
C TYR A 318 -15.66 -4.12 -9.77
N ASN A 319 -14.52 -4.25 -9.08
CA ASN A 319 -13.41 -3.30 -9.17
C ASN A 319 -12.93 -3.18 -10.63
N LEU A 320 -12.64 -4.31 -11.29
CA LEU A 320 -12.19 -4.31 -12.68
C LEU A 320 -13.20 -3.63 -13.61
N TYR A 321 -14.49 -3.92 -13.42
CA TYR A 321 -15.58 -3.31 -14.18
C TYR A 321 -15.61 -1.78 -13.99
N GLN A 322 -15.49 -1.28 -12.76
CA GLN A 322 -15.39 0.15 -12.50
C GLN A 322 -14.20 0.79 -13.26
N TYR A 323 -13.01 0.19 -13.20
CA TYR A 323 -11.84 0.70 -13.94
C TYR A 323 -12.03 0.67 -15.46
N ILE A 324 -12.77 -0.30 -16.00
CA ILE A 324 -13.09 -0.38 -17.43
C ILE A 324 -14.08 0.73 -17.83
N VAL A 325 -15.14 0.92 -17.06
CA VAL A 325 -16.19 1.92 -17.33
C VAL A 325 -15.60 3.33 -17.23
N PHE A 326 -14.84 3.61 -16.17
CA PHE A 326 -14.27 4.93 -15.91
C PHE A 326 -12.85 5.10 -16.48
N ARG A 327 -12.49 4.37 -17.54
CA ARG A 327 -11.14 4.44 -18.15
C ARG A 327 -10.82 5.75 -18.87
N GLY A 328 -11.84 6.58 -19.14
CA GLY A 328 -11.69 7.88 -19.80
C GLY A 328 -10.77 8.84 -19.04
N LYS A 329 -10.30 9.87 -19.75
CA LYS A 329 -9.54 10.98 -19.17
C LYS A 329 -10.49 12.00 -18.56
N VAL A 330 -10.01 12.72 -17.55
CA VAL A 330 -10.76 13.76 -16.86
C VAL A 330 -10.53 15.09 -17.59
N THR A 331 -11.57 15.60 -18.24
CA THR A 331 -11.59 16.94 -18.82
C THR A 331 -12.20 17.93 -17.82
N SER A 332 -11.88 19.21 -17.95
CA SER A 332 -12.39 20.33 -17.12
C SER A 332 -13.88 20.65 -17.35
N GLY A 333 -14.72 19.63 -17.53
CA GLY A 333 -16.17 19.76 -17.58
C GLY A 333 -16.78 19.64 -16.17
N PRO A 334 -17.82 20.42 -15.82
CA PRO A 334 -18.51 20.25 -14.55
C PRO A 334 -19.08 18.83 -14.42
N TYR A 335 -18.95 18.24 -13.24
CA TYR A 335 -19.71 17.07 -12.85
C TYR A 335 -21.18 17.50 -12.69
N GLY A 336 -22.09 16.94 -13.51
CA GLY A 336 -23.52 17.23 -13.44
C GLY A 336 -24.00 18.33 -14.39
N GLY A 337 -24.04 18.02 -15.68
CA GLY A 337 -24.92 18.69 -16.64
C GLY A 337 -25.72 17.61 -17.35
N GLU A 338 -27.00 17.54 -17.06
CA GLU A 338 -27.98 16.98 -18.00
C GLU A 338 -27.97 17.77 -19.31
#